data_AF-A0AA36MLZ0-F1
#
_entry.id   AF-A0AA36MLZ0-F1
#
_cell.length_a   1.000
_cell.length_b   1.000
_cell.length_c   1.000
_cell.angle_alpha   90.00
_cell.angle_beta   90.00
_cell.angle_gamma   90.00
#
_symmetry.space_group_name_H-M   'P 1'
#
loop_
_entity.id
_entity.type
_entity.pdbx_description
1 polymer ?
#
loop_
_entity_poly.entity_id
_entity_poly.type
_entity_poly.pdbx_seq_one_letter_code
_entity_poly.pdbx_strand_id
1 'polypeptide(L)'
;MVDALAAAPAFALSWSGLSAPSRVWSTSTQRQRSTPSGTLCAISALCAISVVRPARRGSLRATKDDAPKVVLMGDSILDNFYWLQTPKRHLRVRLREQLANSRNAKVRQLQCVNLAVDQMTTFDFAERKASDNPWDVYAKARQQVDFEDDEDKEYAVDSDGVIRSVEHLKRLSNVQWVVLSLGGNDVYLNPSVKSKLVGSLLPPMEEQRKEVAEEFAQRLKTAVEQVRKAQPGASLVLVVPYQPHEEFSLLMGAPINDEGKRIYGDILGDGTRVFERKILPELVNPMVMEMLALSRELKCPVIDLSQTLDPTCEEHYGTGEIGRVNELGVPWSGAEPSDVSCDFLARLVTHAVTQGPKPAVYRGRPRQEERGWTMTIREEKNDWIFAKDYRFGGKPAMRKKQGDGGAPPMFKLGALDSFLLGAGVVILVNVVLIAQGNSPLGFDRTEFEQRLEVQGFKAKSG
;
A
#
# COMPACT_ATOMS: atom_id res chain seq x y z
N MET A 1 43.74 0.86 -17.58
CA MET A 1 43.54 2.31 -17.44
C MET A 1 42.35 2.66 -18.32
N VAL A 2 41.21 2.94 -17.69
CA VAL A 2 39.98 3.59 -18.20
C VAL A 2 39.24 2.81 -19.33
N ASP A 3 38.26 1.97 -19.00
CA ASP A 3 36.84 2.27 -18.72
C ASP A 3 36.05 2.77 -19.95
N ALA A 4 35.12 1.94 -20.41
CA ALA A 4 33.97 2.34 -21.20
C ALA A 4 32.76 1.51 -20.75
N LEU A 5 32.12 1.98 -19.68
CA LEU A 5 30.79 1.58 -19.23
C LEU A 5 29.76 2.22 -20.17
N ALA A 6 29.01 1.39 -20.89
CA ALA A 6 27.83 1.82 -21.62
C ALA A 6 26.64 1.88 -20.64
N ALA A 7 26.14 3.10 -20.41
CA ALA A 7 24.91 3.34 -19.67
C ALA A 7 23.69 3.11 -20.58
N ALA A 8 22.77 2.26 -20.13
CA ALA A 8 21.44 2.10 -20.73
C ALA A 8 20.51 3.25 -20.28
N PRO A 9 19.58 3.74 -21.13
CA PRO A 9 18.68 4.82 -20.76
C PRO A 9 17.55 4.33 -19.85
N ALA A 10 17.36 5.01 -18.73
CA ALA A 10 16.17 4.88 -17.89
C ALA A 10 14.97 5.56 -18.59
N PHE A 11 13.97 4.77 -18.96
CA PHE A 11 12.65 5.28 -19.34
C PHE A 11 11.92 5.78 -18.09
N ALA A 12 12.06 7.08 -17.82
CA ALA A 12 11.13 7.78 -16.93
C ALA A 12 9.85 8.08 -17.74
N LEU A 13 8.74 7.44 -17.39
CA LEU A 13 7.41 7.88 -17.82
C LEU A 13 7.13 9.22 -17.13
N SER A 14 7.47 10.31 -17.82
CA SER A 14 7.20 11.67 -17.35
C SER A 14 5.72 11.98 -17.50
N TRP A 15 4.97 11.90 -16.40
CA TRP A 15 3.69 12.59 -16.29
C TRP A 15 3.98 14.07 -16.04
N SER A 16 4.05 14.86 -17.12
CA SER A 16 4.23 16.32 -17.06
C SER A 16 2.93 16.98 -17.51
N GLY A 17 2.08 17.32 -16.54
CA GLY A 17 0.76 17.88 -16.79
C GLY A 17 0.30 18.82 -15.68
N LEU A 18 1.09 19.83 -15.32
CA LEU A 18 0.61 20.97 -14.54
C LEU A 18 1.22 22.27 -15.07
N SER A 19 0.40 22.98 -15.85
CA SER A 19 0.64 24.37 -16.22
C SER A 19 0.18 25.27 -15.05
N ALA A 20 1.05 26.18 -14.64
CA ALA A 20 0.80 27.13 -13.55
C ALA A 20 -0.19 28.24 -13.95
N PRO A 21 -1.09 28.69 -13.06
CA PRO A 21 -1.75 29.97 -13.25
C PRO A 21 -0.95 31.12 -12.62
N SER A 22 -0.59 32.07 -13.49
CA SER A 22 -0.55 33.52 -13.31
C SER A 22 -0.39 34.13 -11.91
N ARG A 23 0.70 34.88 -11.76
CA ARG A 23 0.99 35.89 -10.73
C ARG A 23 -0.16 36.90 -10.56
N VAL A 24 -0.54 37.18 -9.32
CA VAL A 24 -1.15 38.45 -8.91
C VAL A 24 -0.29 39.07 -7.80
N TRP A 25 0.05 40.34 -7.96
CA TRP A 25 0.91 41.14 -7.10
C TRP A 25 0.11 41.90 -6.03
N SER A 26 0.71 41.99 -4.83
CA SER A 26 0.60 43.05 -3.81
C SER A 26 -0.76 43.21 -3.09
N THR A 27 -0.85 43.57 -1.81
CA THR A 27 -0.05 44.54 -1.04
C THR A 27 0.14 44.16 0.43
N SER A 28 1.31 44.57 0.94
CA SER A 28 1.70 44.59 2.35
C SER A 28 0.84 45.53 3.20
N THR A 29 0.57 45.11 4.44
CA THR A 29 0.33 46.07 5.53
C THR A 29 1.16 45.69 6.76
N GLN A 30 2.18 46.51 6.97
CA GLN A 30 3.10 46.53 8.09
C GLN A 30 2.37 47.15 9.30
N ARG A 31 2.37 46.47 10.45
CA ARG A 31 2.00 47.09 11.74
C ARG A 31 3.03 46.73 12.81
N GLN A 32 3.93 47.68 13.05
CA GLN A 32 4.69 47.82 14.29
C GLN A 32 3.78 48.35 15.40
N ARG A 33 4.01 47.88 16.64
CA ARG A 33 3.92 48.62 17.93
C ARG A 33 4.24 47.63 19.06
N SER A 34 5.46 47.71 19.62
CA SER A 34 5.87 48.53 20.77
C SER A 34 5.55 47.87 22.12
N THR A 35 6.61 47.41 22.78
CA THR A 35 6.69 47.08 24.21
C THR A 35 6.53 48.35 25.07
N PRO A 36 6.18 48.17 26.35
CA PRO A 36 7.04 48.79 27.35
C PRO A 36 7.38 47.87 28.53
N SER A 37 8.62 48.06 28.96
CA SER A 37 9.24 47.70 30.23
C SER A 37 8.53 48.31 31.45
N GLY A 38 8.50 47.57 32.56
CA GLY A 38 8.17 48.08 33.89
C GLY A 38 8.76 47.19 34.98
N THR A 39 9.57 47.79 35.84
CA THR A 39 10.48 47.18 36.81
C THR A 39 9.87 47.12 38.22
N LEU A 40 10.46 46.25 39.06
CA LEU A 40 10.67 46.34 40.53
C LEU A 40 9.64 45.79 41.56
N CYS A 41 10.18 44.85 42.35
CA CYS A 41 10.11 44.67 43.81
C CYS A 41 8.77 44.51 44.55
N ALA A 42 8.59 43.34 45.17
CA ALA A 42 8.42 43.28 46.63
C ALA A 42 8.70 41.86 47.17
N ILE A 43 9.64 41.81 48.11
CA ILE A 43 9.90 40.70 49.03
C ILE A 43 8.76 40.67 50.06
N SER A 44 8.20 39.50 50.34
CA SER A 44 7.44 39.25 51.57
C SER A 44 7.60 37.79 51.96
N ALA A 45 8.47 37.57 52.95
CA ALA A 45 8.60 36.34 53.69
C ALA A 45 7.40 36.22 54.64
N LEU A 46 6.66 35.13 54.55
CA LEU A 46 5.71 34.69 55.56
C LEU A 46 5.94 33.21 55.84
N CYS A 47 6.44 32.96 57.05
CA CYS A 47 6.49 31.65 57.69
C CYS A 47 5.10 31.01 57.67
N ALA A 48 4.97 29.89 56.97
CA ALA A 48 3.82 29.00 57.10
C ALA A 48 4.28 27.64 57.64
N ILE A 49 3.75 27.35 58.82
CA ILE A 49 3.90 26.17 59.65
C ILE A 49 3.75 24.87 58.85
N SER A 50 4.72 23.98 59.04
CA SER A 50 4.79 22.64 58.46
C SER A 50 3.60 21.78 58.89
N VAL A 51 2.62 21.64 58.02
CA VAL A 51 1.71 20.48 58.03
C VAL A 51 2.31 19.46 57.07
N VAL A 52 2.95 18.43 57.62
CA VAL A 52 3.41 17.26 56.86
C VAL A 52 2.17 16.52 56.36
N ARG A 53 1.69 16.92 55.18
CA ARG A 53 0.80 16.09 54.38
C ARG A 53 1.62 14.89 53.90
N PRO A 54 1.12 13.65 54.00
CA PRO A 54 1.79 12.52 53.37
C PRO A 54 2.01 12.88 51.92
N ALA A 55 3.26 12.75 51.45
CA ALA A 55 3.61 12.96 50.06
C ALA A 55 2.65 12.11 49.23
N ARG A 56 1.65 12.76 48.61
CA ARG A 56 0.95 12.21 47.46
C ARG A 56 2.09 11.83 46.54
N ARG A 57 2.37 10.54 46.40
CA ARG A 57 3.22 10.01 45.33
C ARG A 57 2.72 10.70 44.08
N GLY A 58 3.48 11.69 43.63
CA GLY A 58 3.18 12.38 42.39
C GLY A 58 3.14 11.27 41.37
N SER A 59 1.94 10.97 40.88
CA SER A 59 1.80 10.22 39.65
C SER A 59 2.64 10.99 38.66
N LEU A 60 3.84 10.47 38.37
CA LEU A 60 4.66 10.89 37.25
C LEU A 60 3.71 10.85 36.07
N ARG A 61 3.19 12.00 35.67
CA ARG A 61 2.41 12.12 34.45
C ARG A 61 3.39 11.71 33.37
N ALA A 62 3.20 10.51 32.83
CA ALA A 62 3.90 10.08 31.63
C ALA A 62 3.80 11.25 30.64
N THR A 63 4.95 11.67 30.12
CA THR A 63 4.98 12.69 29.09
C THR A 63 4.19 12.17 27.89
N LYS A 64 3.66 13.07 27.04
CA LYS A 64 2.95 12.67 25.81
C LYS A 64 3.79 11.69 24.98
N ASP A 65 5.11 11.82 25.07
CA ASP A 65 6.11 11.01 24.37
C ASP A 65 6.25 9.59 24.92
N ASP A 66 5.88 9.33 26.19
CA ASP A 66 5.96 7.99 26.81
C ASP A 66 4.67 7.17 26.65
N ALA A 67 3.65 7.69 25.96
CA ALA A 67 2.43 6.91 25.73
C ALA A 67 2.71 5.68 24.83
N PRO A 68 2.00 4.55 25.05
CA PRO A 68 2.19 3.34 24.28
C PRO A 68 1.72 3.53 22.84
N LYS A 69 2.43 2.96 21.86
CA LYS A 69 2.21 3.27 20.43
C LYS A 69 1.86 2.05 19.59
N VAL A 70 1.00 2.27 18.59
CA VAL A 70 0.84 1.46 17.38
C VAL A 70 1.49 2.24 16.24
N VAL A 71 2.48 1.63 15.60
CA VAL A 71 3.23 2.24 14.49
C VAL A 71 2.82 1.58 13.18
N LEU A 72 2.38 2.38 12.21
CA LEU A 72 2.11 1.93 10.85
C LEU A 72 3.40 2.04 10.03
N MET A 73 3.77 1.00 9.29
CA MET A 73 4.98 0.96 8.47
C MET A 73 4.72 0.24 7.17
N GLY A 74 5.30 0.72 6.08
CA GLY A 74 5.17 0.07 4.78
C GLY A 74 4.73 1.03 3.70
N ASP A 75 3.76 0.59 2.90
CA ASP A 75 3.37 1.23 1.65
C ASP A 75 2.12 2.11 1.71
N SER A 76 1.63 2.49 0.53
CA SER A 76 0.46 3.32 0.31
C SER A 76 -0.84 2.77 0.90
N ILE A 77 -0.92 1.49 1.26
CA ILE A 77 -2.10 0.96 1.96
C ILE A 77 -2.24 1.60 3.35
N LEU A 78 -1.10 1.83 4.01
CA LEU A 78 -1.07 2.45 5.34
C LEU A 78 -0.86 3.97 5.28
N ASP A 79 -0.34 4.47 4.16
CA ASP A 79 -0.02 5.87 3.95
C ASP A 79 -1.05 6.67 3.13
N ASN A 80 -2.19 6.08 2.82
CA ASN A 80 -3.08 6.40 1.70
C ASN A 80 -3.70 7.80 1.54
N PHE A 81 -3.29 8.85 2.28
CA PHE A 81 -3.92 10.19 2.25
C PHE A 81 -4.14 10.73 0.83
N TYR A 82 -3.18 10.48 -0.07
CA TYR A 82 -3.12 11.04 -1.43
C TYR A 82 -4.25 10.54 -2.33
N TRP A 83 -4.85 9.41 -2.00
CA TRP A 83 -5.83 8.71 -2.83
C TRP A 83 -7.26 8.85 -2.31
N LEU A 84 -7.44 9.56 -1.20
CA LEU A 84 -8.73 9.70 -0.56
C LEU A 84 -9.54 10.85 -1.13
N GLN A 85 -10.86 10.69 -1.10
CA GLN A 85 -11.77 11.81 -1.32
C GLN A 85 -11.57 12.88 -0.24
N THR A 86 -11.31 12.45 1.01
CA THR A 86 -11.07 13.35 2.13
C THR A 86 -9.67 13.09 2.71
N PRO A 87 -8.57 13.68 2.17
CA PRO A 87 -7.20 13.36 2.57
C PRO A 87 -6.93 13.41 4.08
N LYS A 88 -7.54 14.37 4.79
CA LYS A 88 -7.46 14.49 6.27
C LYS A 88 -8.07 13.32 7.06
N ARG A 89 -8.80 12.41 6.41
CA ARG A 89 -9.43 11.23 7.02
C ARG A 89 -8.66 9.93 6.73
N HIS A 90 -7.36 10.05 6.49
CA HIS A 90 -6.45 8.92 6.25
C HIS A 90 -6.37 7.94 7.43
N LEU A 91 -5.76 6.78 7.15
CA LEU A 91 -5.79 5.63 8.05
C LEU A 91 -5.35 5.94 9.49
N ARG A 92 -4.29 6.74 9.69
CA ARG A 92 -3.79 7.10 11.02
C ARG A 92 -4.87 7.79 11.86
N VAL A 93 -5.56 8.77 11.29
CA VAL A 93 -6.65 9.51 11.95
C VAL A 93 -7.80 8.57 12.30
N ARG A 94 -8.21 7.71 11.36
CA ARG A 94 -9.27 6.70 11.60
C ARG A 94 -8.88 5.71 12.68
N LEU A 95 -7.64 5.22 12.66
CA LEU A 95 -7.15 4.27 13.64
C LEU A 95 -7.09 4.92 15.03
N ARG A 96 -6.64 6.17 15.14
CA ARG A 96 -6.66 6.93 16.39
C ARG A 96 -8.08 7.03 16.97
N GLU A 97 -9.08 7.36 16.15
CA GLU A 97 -10.49 7.41 16.56
C GLU A 97 -10.98 6.03 17.05
N GLN A 98 -10.69 4.95 16.32
CA GLN A 98 -11.09 3.59 16.67
C GLN A 98 -10.42 3.11 17.97
N LEU A 99 -9.14 3.40 18.17
CA LEU A 99 -8.41 3.09 19.40
C LEU A 99 -9.01 3.84 20.59
N ALA A 100 -9.23 5.15 20.47
CA ALA A 100 -9.81 5.98 21.53
C ALA A 100 -11.24 5.56 21.94
N ASN A 101 -12.00 5.01 20.99
CA ASN A 101 -13.35 4.50 21.21
C ASN A 101 -13.39 3.03 21.66
N SER A 102 -12.24 2.35 21.75
CA SER A 102 -12.17 0.94 22.16
C SER A 102 -12.72 0.73 23.58
N ARG A 103 -13.42 -0.38 23.81
CA ARG A 103 -13.87 -0.76 25.17
C ARG A 103 -12.70 -1.21 26.05
N ASN A 104 -11.59 -1.67 25.46
CA ASN A 104 -10.41 -2.12 26.20
C ASN A 104 -9.57 -0.91 26.64
N ALA A 105 -9.41 -0.73 27.97
CA ALA A 105 -8.69 0.41 28.54
C ALA A 105 -7.21 0.49 28.11
N LYS A 106 -6.54 -0.64 27.88
CA LYS A 106 -5.14 -0.65 27.40
C LYS A 106 -5.05 -0.17 25.95
N VAL A 107 -6.01 -0.58 25.12
CA VAL A 107 -6.08 -0.18 23.71
C VAL A 107 -6.41 1.30 23.56
N ARG A 108 -7.28 1.82 24.42
CA ARG A 108 -7.67 3.24 24.46
C ARG A 108 -6.51 4.20 24.71
N GLN A 109 -5.44 3.71 25.36
CA GLN A 109 -4.25 4.49 25.69
C GLN A 109 -3.23 4.50 24.55
N LEU A 110 -3.44 3.71 23.50
CA LEU A 110 -2.51 3.63 22.38
C LEU A 110 -2.59 4.88 21.51
N GLN A 111 -1.43 5.47 21.24
CA GLN A 111 -1.26 6.47 20.19
C GLN A 111 -0.96 5.77 18.86
N CYS A 112 -1.33 6.42 17.75
CA CYS A 112 -1.03 5.95 16.40
C CYS A 112 0.02 6.86 15.76
N VAL A 113 1.15 6.27 15.34
CA VAL A 113 2.21 6.93 14.59
C VAL A 113 2.26 6.31 13.20
N ASN A 114 2.34 7.15 12.16
CA ASN A 114 2.49 6.67 10.79
C ASN A 114 3.92 6.90 10.29
N LEU A 115 4.64 5.82 10.00
CA LEU A 115 5.93 5.81 9.32
C LEU A 115 5.84 5.11 7.95
N ALA A 116 4.63 4.82 7.47
CA ALA A 116 4.44 4.31 6.12
C ALA A 116 4.70 5.41 5.09
N VAL A 117 5.06 5.00 3.87
CA VAL A 117 5.39 5.90 2.78
C VAL A 117 4.83 5.29 1.50
N ASP A 118 4.15 6.11 0.71
CA ASP A 118 3.59 5.70 -0.58
C ASP A 118 4.65 5.02 -1.49
N GLN A 119 4.24 4.01 -2.26
CA GLN A 119 5.10 3.22 -3.17
C GLN A 119 6.26 2.45 -2.53
N MET A 120 6.31 2.29 -1.20
CA MET A 120 7.34 1.48 -0.54
C MET A 120 7.26 0.00 -1.01
N THR A 121 8.41 -0.62 -1.23
CA THR A 121 8.56 -2.04 -1.59
C THR A 121 9.40 -2.78 -0.56
N THR A 122 9.53 -4.11 -0.67
CA THR A 122 10.52 -4.83 0.14
C THR A 122 11.97 -4.54 -0.25
N PHE A 123 12.22 -3.97 -1.44
CA PHE A 123 13.57 -3.67 -1.94
C PHE A 123 14.20 -2.44 -1.29
N ASP A 124 13.38 -1.45 -0.94
CA ASP A 124 13.80 -0.14 -0.43
C ASP A 124 13.27 0.16 0.99
N PHE A 125 12.67 -0.82 1.66
CA PHE A 125 12.11 -0.65 3.01
C PHE A 125 13.12 -0.11 4.04
N ALA A 126 14.36 -0.61 4.02
CA ALA A 126 15.37 -0.24 5.00
C ALA A 126 15.92 1.18 4.78
N GLU A 127 16.20 1.51 3.52
CA GLU A 127 16.72 2.81 3.09
C GLU A 127 16.15 3.13 1.71
N ARG A 128 15.45 4.27 1.60
CA ARG A 128 14.86 4.74 0.34
C ARG A 128 15.34 6.14 -0.02
N LYS A 129 15.85 6.26 -1.24
CA LYS A 129 16.29 7.51 -1.86
C LYS A 129 15.27 7.97 -2.90
N ALA A 130 15.04 9.28 -2.97
CA ALA A 130 14.12 9.86 -3.95
C ALA A 130 14.57 9.61 -5.40
N SER A 131 15.88 9.45 -5.65
CA SER A 131 16.43 9.13 -6.97
C SER A 131 16.03 7.75 -7.48
N ASP A 132 15.84 6.79 -6.57
CA ASP A 132 15.67 5.37 -6.91
C ASP A 132 14.17 5.02 -6.95
N ASN A 133 13.40 5.59 -6.02
CA ASN A 133 11.96 5.46 -5.95
C ASN A 133 11.36 6.80 -5.46
N PRO A 134 10.88 7.68 -6.37
CA PRO A 134 10.46 9.04 -6.07
C PRO A 134 9.35 9.12 -5.02
N TRP A 135 9.69 9.54 -3.81
CA TRP A 135 8.72 9.78 -2.73
C TRP A 135 8.44 11.27 -2.49
N ASP A 136 9.26 12.17 -3.06
CA ASP A 136 9.21 13.61 -2.82
C ASP A 136 7.94 14.26 -3.39
N VAL A 137 7.38 13.68 -4.47
CA VAL A 137 6.08 14.09 -5.02
C VAL A 137 4.96 13.93 -4.00
N TYR A 138 4.97 12.85 -3.22
CA TYR A 138 3.99 12.61 -2.17
C TYR A 138 4.24 13.51 -0.96
N ALA A 139 5.52 13.78 -0.62
CA ALA A 139 5.86 14.72 0.44
C ALA A 139 5.32 16.14 0.14
N LYS A 140 5.50 16.61 -1.10
CA LYS A 140 4.96 17.90 -1.57
C LYS A 140 3.43 17.92 -1.53
N ALA A 141 2.78 16.80 -1.86
CA ALA A 141 1.34 16.70 -1.80
C ALA A 141 0.80 16.74 -0.36
N ARG A 142 1.49 16.13 0.61
CA ARG A 142 1.12 16.21 2.04
C ARG A 142 1.07 17.64 2.55
N GLN A 143 2.03 18.45 2.15
CA GLN A 143 2.13 19.85 2.57
C GLN A 143 0.95 20.72 2.06
N GLN A 144 0.22 20.25 1.05
CA GLN A 144 -0.95 20.93 0.50
C GLN A 144 -2.24 20.55 1.24
N VAL A 145 -2.23 19.48 2.04
CA VAL A 145 -3.38 19.05 2.83
C VAL A 145 -3.40 19.81 4.15
N ASP A 146 -4.55 20.38 4.49
CA ASP A 146 -4.79 21.02 5.79
C ASP A 146 -5.01 19.96 6.88
N PHE A 147 -3.91 19.31 7.30
CA PHE A 147 -3.93 18.36 8.40
C PHE A 147 -4.03 19.06 9.76
N GLU A 148 -4.82 18.49 10.66
CA GLU A 148 -4.97 18.99 12.03
C GLU A 148 -3.68 18.84 12.85
N ASP A 149 -2.95 17.73 12.67
CA ASP A 149 -1.70 17.47 13.37
C ASP A 149 -0.49 17.72 12.45
N ASP A 150 0.52 18.41 12.97
CA ASP A 150 1.75 18.72 12.22
C ASP A 150 2.52 17.45 11.80
N GLU A 151 2.38 16.36 12.55
CA GLU A 151 3.03 15.08 12.25
C GLU A 151 2.53 14.42 10.95
N ASP A 152 1.37 14.82 10.43
CA ASP A 152 0.86 14.28 9.16
C ASP A 152 1.38 15.02 7.93
N LYS A 153 1.88 16.24 8.12
CA LYS A 153 2.28 17.16 7.04
C LYS A 153 3.59 16.73 6.36
N GLU A 154 4.40 15.92 7.02
CA GLU A 154 5.74 15.57 6.57
C GLU A 154 6.05 14.09 6.76
N TYR A 155 6.83 13.52 5.85
CA TYR A 155 7.46 12.24 6.10
C TYR A 155 8.64 12.40 7.04
N ALA A 156 8.94 11.34 7.80
CA ALA A 156 10.22 11.23 8.47
C ALA A 156 11.33 11.08 7.42
N VAL A 157 12.05 12.16 7.14
CA VAL A 157 13.17 12.20 6.19
C VAL A 157 14.41 12.67 6.96
N ASP A 158 15.51 11.94 6.83
CA ASP A 158 16.78 12.38 7.42
C ASP A 158 17.36 13.58 6.65
N SER A 159 18.33 14.27 7.24
CA SER A 159 18.91 15.50 6.69
C SER A 159 19.56 15.34 5.31
N ASP A 160 19.89 14.12 4.91
CA ASP A 160 20.44 13.76 3.60
C ASP A 160 19.36 13.45 2.55
N GLY A 161 18.08 13.65 2.87
CA GLY A 161 16.98 13.38 1.96
C GLY A 161 16.69 11.89 1.79
N VAL A 162 16.99 11.09 2.80
CA VAL A 162 16.79 9.63 2.78
C VAL A 162 15.78 9.23 3.84
N ILE A 163 14.87 8.32 3.48
CA ILE A 163 13.94 7.71 4.42
C ILE A 163 14.57 6.41 4.94
N ARG A 164 14.74 6.30 6.26
CA ARG A 164 15.32 5.14 6.94
C ARG A 164 14.30 4.55 7.91
N SER A 165 13.31 3.84 7.36
CA SER A 165 12.11 3.38 8.08
C SER A 165 12.44 2.71 9.43
N VAL A 166 13.45 1.84 9.44
CA VAL A 166 13.86 1.09 10.66
C VAL A 166 14.56 1.98 11.68
N GLU A 167 15.40 2.93 11.25
CA GLU A 167 16.05 3.89 12.16
C GLU A 167 15.04 4.89 12.73
N HIS A 168 14.05 5.31 11.95
CA HIS A 168 12.94 6.14 12.44
C HIS A 168 12.10 5.40 13.47
N LEU A 169 11.79 4.12 13.24
CA LEU A 169 11.11 3.27 14.22
C LEU A 169 11.92 3.18 15.53
N LYS A 170 13.25 2.99 15.45
CA LYS A 170 14.14 2.86 16.62
C LYS A 170 14.18 4.11 17.51
N ARG A 171 13.95 5.30 16.93
CA ARG A 171 13.89 6.58 17.66
C ARG A 171 12.61 6.71 18.50
N LEU A 172 11.58 5.91 18.23
CA LEU A 172 10.33 5.94 18.99
C LEU A 172 10.45 5.16 20.30
N SER A 173 9.94 5.74 21.39
CA SER A 173 9.80 5.07 22.69
C SER A 173 8.44 4.36 22.81
N ASN A 174 8.37 3.36 23.68
CA ASN A 174 7.14 2.67 24.08
C ASN A 174 6.29 2.15 22.90
N VAL A 175 6.93 1.60 21.87
CA VAL A 175 6.23 0.94 20.75
C VAL A 175 5.71 -0.42 21.24
N GLN A 176 4.38 -0.57 21.26
CA GLN A 176 3.73 -1.82 21.65
C GLN A 176 3.37 -2.68 20.44
N TRP A 177 3.08 -2.02 19.31
CA TRP A 177 2.63 -2.67 18.09
C TRP A 177 3.26 -2.04 16.86
N VAL A 178 3.63 -2.88 15.89
CA VAL A 178 4.00 -2.48 14.53
C VAL A 178 3.05 -3.17 13.56
N VAL A 179 2.41 -2.40 12.69
CA VAL A 179 1.59 -2.88 11.58
C VAL A 179 2.39 -2.70 10.30
N LEU A 180 2.70 -3.79 9.61
CA LEU A 180 3.58 -3.82 8.45
C LEU A 180 2.83 -4.24 7.19
N SER A 181 2.79 -3.37 6.17
CA SER A 181 2.23 -3.63 4.84
C SER A 181 3.31 -3.53 3.77
N LEU A 182 3.68 -4.64 3.15
CA LEU A 182 4.67 -4.70 2.07
C LEU A 182 4.28 -5.78 1.05
N GLY A 183 4.82 -5.67 -0.16
CA GLY A 183 4.73 -6.70 -1.20
C GLY A 183 3.74 -6.38 -2.33
N GLY A 184 2.76 -5.50 -2.11
CA GLY A 184 1.90 -5.04 -3.20
C GLY A 184 2.73 -4.37 -4.29
N ASN A 185 3.51 -3.36 -3.90
CA ASN A 185 4.36 -2.61 -4.84
C ASN A 185 5.54 -3.43 -5.39
N ASP A 186 5.95 -4.52 -4.75
CA ASP A 186 6.89 -5.47 -5.36
C ASP A 186 6.32 -6.03 -6.66
N VAL A 187 5.01 -6.29 -6.69
CA VAL A 187 4.30 -6.73 -7.90
C VAL A 187 4.00 -5.55 -8.82
N TYR A 188 3.57 -4.39 -8.32
CA TYR A 188 3.16 -3.28 -9.19
C TYR A 188 4.30 -2.49 -9.80
N LEU A 189 5.40 -2.29 -9.08
CA LEU A 189 6.42 -1.31 -9.44
C LEU A 189 7.70 -1.98 -9.96
N ASN A 190 8.04 -3.18 -9.48
CA ASN A 190 9.28 -3.84 -9.89
C ASN A 190 9.14 -4.54 -11.25
N PRO A 191 9.85 -4.09 -12.31
CA PRO A 191 9.72 -4.67 -13.65
C PRO A 191 10.16 -6.14 -13.71
N SER A 192 11.20 -6.52 -12.94
CA SER A 192 11.71 -7.89 -12.91
C SER A 192 10.69 -8.85 -12.29
N VAL A 193 10.06 -8.45 -11.18
CA VAL A 193 9.00 -9.26 -10.55
C VAL A 193 7.82 -9.41 -11.50
N LYS A 194 7.36 -8.31 -12.13
CA LYS A 194 6.29 -8.35 -13.15
C LYS A 194 6.61 -9.30 -14.29
N SER A 195 7.79 -9.17 -14.88
CA SER A 195 8.22 -10.02 -15.99
C SER A 195 8.30 -11.49 -15.60
N LYS A 196 8.83 -11.85 -14.42
CA LYS A 196 8.86 -13.24 -13.94
C LYS A 196 7.45 -13.80 -13.69
N LEU A 197 6.55 -13.02 -13.08
CA LEU A 197 5.17 -13.44 -12.85
C LEU A 197 4.41 -13.66 -14.16
N VAL A 198 4.52 -12.72 -15.10
CA VAL A 198 3.92 -12.85 -16.44
C VAL A 198 4.55 -14.01 -17.21
N GLY A 199 5.88 -14.16 -17.18
CA GLY A 199 6.58 -15.27 -17.81
C GLY A 199 6.12 -16.62 -17.29
N SER A 200 5.81 -16.72 -15.98
CA SER A 200 5.30 -17.94 -15.35
C SER A 200 3.94 -18.43 -15.84
N LEU A 201 3.27 -17.67 -16.71
CA LEU A 201 2.06 -18.12 -17.39
C LEU A 201 2.35 -19.09 -18.54
N LEU A 202 3.59 -19.15 -19.00
CA LEU A 202 4.04 -20.11 -19.99
C LEU A 202 4.39 -21.44 -19.29
N PRO A 203 3.92 -22.61 -19.77
CA PRO A 203 4.18 -23.90 -19.13
C PRO A 203 5.65 -24.21 -18.77
N PRO A 204 6.67 -23.87 -19.59
CA PRO A 204 8.06 -24.15 -19.21
C PRO A 204 8.61 -23.22 -18.12
N MET A 205 7.86 -22.18 -17.71
CA MET A 205 8.33 -21.11 -16.83
C MET A 205 7.53 -21.03 -15.51
N GLU A 206 6.64 -21.99 -15.23
CA GLU A 206 5.79 -22.00 -14.02
C GLU A 206 6.60 -21.84 -12.71
N GLU A 207 7.81 -22.42 -12.66
CA GLU A 207 8.72 -22.32 -11.50
C GLU A 207 9.15 -20.88 -11.17
N GLN A 208 9.11 -19.96 -12.14
CA GLN A 208 9.46 -18.55 -11.88
C GLN A 208 8.55 -17.90 -10.84
N ARG A 209 7.29 -18.34 -10.74
CA ARG A 209 6.35 -17.85 -9.72
C ARG A 209 6.78 -18.25 -8.32
N LYS A 210 7.30 -19.47 -8.18
CA LYS A 210 7.82 -19.99 -6.92
C LYS A 210 9.10 -19.27 -6.53
N GLU A 211 10.01 -19.05 -7.49
CA GLU A 211 11.23 -18.26 -7.28
C GLU A 211 10.90 -16.83 -6.79
N VAL A 212 9.95 -16.15 -7.44
CA VAL A 212 9.48 -14.82 -7.00
C VAL A 212 8.95 -14.85 -5.56
N ALA A 213 8.18 -15.88 -5.21
CA ALA A 213 7.63 -16.02 -3.86
C ALA A 213 8.71 -16.27 -2.81
N GLU A 214 9.70 -17.13 -3.09
CA GLU A 214 10.82 -17.42 -2.20
C GLU A 214 11.71 -16.18 -2.00
N GLU A 215 12.04 -15.48 -3.07
CA GLU A 215 12.78 -14.22 -3.00
C GLU A 215 12.03 -13.15 -2.18
N PHE A 216 10.72 -13.01 -2.41
CA PHE A 216 9.86 -12.12 -1.63
C PHE A 216 9.85 -12.51 -0.15
N ALA A 217 9.69 -13.80 0.16
CA ALA A 217 9.70 -14.32 1.52
C ALA A 217 10.99 -13.94 2.26
N GLN A 218 12.14 -14.10 1.59
CA GLN A 218 13.43 -13.76 2.14
C GLN A 218 13.55 -12.25 2.43
N ARG A 219 13.15 -11.38 1.48
CA ARG A 219 13.18 -9.92 1.68
C ARG A 219 12.24 -9.49 2.81
N LEU A 220 11.01 -10.01 2.84
CA LEU A 220 10.05 -9.74 3.89
C LEU A 220 10.55 -10.20 5.26
N LYS A 221 11.16 -11.39 5.34
CA LYS A 221 11.77 -11.89 6.58
C LYS A 221 12.87 -10.96 7.08
N THR A 222 13.76 -10.50 6.20
CA THR A 222 14.80 -9.52 6.55
C THR A 222 14.21 -8.21 7.06
N ALA A 223 13.18 -7.65 6.39
CA ALA A 223 12.50 -6.44 6.85
C ALA A 223 11.88 -6.62 8.25
N VAL A 224 11.23 -7.76 8.50
CA VAL A 224 10.62 -8.07 9.80
C VAL A 224 11.67 -8.27 10.89
N GLU A 225 12.79 -8.94 10.60
CA GLU A 225 13.89 -9.10 11.55
C GLU A 225 14.48 -7.74 11.97
N GLN A 226 14.62 -6.82 11.02
CA GLN A 226 15.06 -5.45 11.29
C GLN A 226 14.07 -4.69 12.19
N VAL A 227 12.76 -4.78 11.91
CA VAL A 227 11.70 -4.19 12.75
C VAL A 227 11.75 -4.75 14.18
N ARG A 228 11.86 -6.08 14.33
CA ARG A 228 11.95 -6.72 15.65
C ARG A 228 13.24 -6.35 16.39
N LYS A 229 14.35 -6.16 15.69
CA LYS A 229 15.60 -5.68 16.29
C LYS A 229 15.47 -4.23 16.77
N ALA A 230 14.79 -3.38 16.01
CA ALA A 230 14.55 -1.98 16.39
C ALA A 230 13.58 -1.85 17.57
N GLN A 231 12.57 -2.73 17.66
CA GLN A 231 11.58 -2.74 18.75
C GLN A 231 11.34 -4.16 19.30
N PRO A 232 12.25 -4.71 20.13
CA PRO A 232 12.20 -6.11 20.58
C PRO A 232 10.97 -6.49 21.41
N GLY A 233 10.36 -5.50 22.07
CA GLY A 233 9.16 -5.69 22.89
C GLY A 233 7.85 -5.49 22.14
N ALA A 234 7.88 -5.01 20.89
CA ALA A 234 6.68 -4.74 20.12
C ALA A 234 6.11 -6.02 19.51
N SER A 235 4.78 -6.13 19.52
CA SER A 235 4.05 -7.13 18.75
C SER A 235 3.95 -6.69 17.29
N LEU A 236 3.96 -7.65 16.36
CA LEU A 236 3.87 -7.40 14.93
C LEU A 236 2.47 -7.76 14.41
N VAL A 237 1.97 -7.01 13.43
CA VAL A 237 0.81 -7.38 12.60
C VAL A 237 1.27 -7.29 11.14
N LEU A 238 1.09 -8.36 10.37
CA LEU A 238 1.32 -8.30 8.92
C LEU A 238 0.01 -7.97 8.20
N VAL A 239 0.08 -7.17 7.14
CA VAL A 239 -1.05 -6.87 6.26
C VAL A 239 -0.81 -7.54 4.92
N VAL A 240 -1.71 -8.45 4.55
CA VAL A 240 -1.72 -9.06 3.22
C VAL A 240 -2.29 -8.04 2.23
N PRO A 241 -1.62 -7.81 1.09
CA PRO A 241 -2.15 -6.97 0.01
C PRO A 241 -3.53 -7.42 -0.47
N TYR A 242 -4.19 -6.62 -1.30
CA TYR A 242 -5.49 -6.97 -1.87
C TYR A 242 -5.46 -6.89 -3.40
N GLN A 243 -6.51 -7.41 -4.03
CA GLN A 243 -6.71 -7.26 -5.46
C GLN A 243 -7.24 -5.83 -5.74
N PRO A 244 -6.59 -5.05 -6.63
CA PRO A 244 -7.09 -3.76 -7.08
C PRO A 244 -8.53 -3.86 -7.62
N HIS A 245 -9.18 -2.73 -7.82
CA HIS A 245 -10.47 -2.68 -8.50
C HIS A 245 -10.37 -3.39 -9.86
N GLU A 246 -11.45 -4.03 -10.31
CA GLU A 246 -11.47 -4.88 -11.51
C GLU A 246 -11.12 -4.15 -12.81
N GLU A 247 -11.17 -2.83 -12.79
CA GLU A 247 -10.79 -1.99 -13.92
C GLU A 247 -9.32 -1.54 -13.89
N PHE A 248 -8.61 -1.77 -12.78
CA PHE A 248 -7.19 -1.53 -12.72
C PHE A 248 -6.43 -2.65 -13.43
N SER A 249 -5.54 -2.27 -14.35
CA SER A 249 -4.63 -3.20 -15.01
C SER A 249 -3.21 -3.10 -14.43
N LEU A 250 -2.55 -4.24 -14.23
CA LEU A 250 -1.13 -4.29 -13.88
C LEU A 250 -0.24 -3.75 -15.00
N LEU A 251 -0.59 -4.02 -16.26
CA LEU A 251 0.18 -3.58 -17.41
C LEU A 251 -0.22 -2.20 -17.91
N MET A 252 -1.53 -1.95 -17.97
CA MET A 252 -2.09 -0.76 -18.63
C MET A 252 -2.55 0.30 -17.63
N GLY A 253 -2.53 0.01 -16.33
CA GLY A 253 -3.06 0.90 -15.30
C GLY A 253 -4.58 1.07 -15.39
N ALA A 254 -5.05 2.22 -14.90
CA ALA A 254 -6.45 2.63 -14.97
C ALA A 254 -6.87 2.97 -16.42
N PRO A 255 -8.14 2.78 -16.80
CA PRO A 255 -8.70 3.29 -18.06
C PRO A 255 -8.86 4.81 -18.00
N ILE A 256 -7.78 5.58 -17.88
CA ILE A 256 -7.83 7.04 -17.70
C ILE A 256 -6.99 7.71 -18.79
N ASN A 257 -7.53 8.76 -19.42
CA ASN A 257 -6.79 9.55 -20.40
C ASN A 257 -5.92 10.63 -19.75
N ASP A 258 -5.15 11.37 -20.55
CA ASP A 258 -4.28 12.46 -20.06
C ASP A 258 -5.02 13.59 -19.33
N GLU A 259 -6.35 13.69 -19.51
CA GLU A 259 -7.22 14.65 -18.81
C GLU A 259 -7.75 14.10 -17.46
N GLY A 260 -7.37 12.88 -17.07
CA GLY A 260 -7.89 12.23 -15.87
C GLY A 260 -9.27 11.61 -16.05
N LYS A 261 -9.85 11.61 -17.27
CA LYS A 261 -11.18 11.07 -17.53
C LYS A 261 -11.15 9.58 -17.84
N ARG A 262 -12.14 8.86 -17.33
CA ARG A 262 -12.37 7.46 -17.63
C ARG A 262 -12.62 7.24 -19.12
N ILE A 263 -11.95 6.25 -19.69
CA ILE A 263 -12.07 5.80 -21.08
C ILE A 263 -13.05 4.63 -21.12
N TYR A 264 -14.02 4.68 -22.03
CA TYR A 264 -14.95 3.60 -22.29
C TYR A 264 -14.70 3.00 -23.68
N GLY A 265 -14.94 1.70 -23.85
CA GLY A 265 -14.86 1.02 -25.14
C GLY A 265 -13.46 0.66 -25.61
N ASP A 266 -12.48 0.65 -24.70
CA ASP A 266 -11.14 0.12 -24.95
C ASP A 266 -11.16 -1.40 -24.91
N ILE A 267 -11.60 -2.03 -26.00
CA ILE A 267 -11.78 -3.50 -26.09
C ILE A 267 -10.50 -4.25 -25.70
N LEU A 268 -9.32 -3.74 -26.09
CA LEU A 268 -8.04 -4.38 -25.77
C LEU A 268 -7.72 -4.24 -24.29
N GLY A 269 -7.79 -3.03 -23.72
CA GLY A 269 -7.57 -2.82 -22.30
C GLY A 269 -8.59 -3.55 -21.42
N ASP A 270 -9.86 -3.58 -21.82
CA ASP A 270 -10.92 -4.33 -21.13
C ASP A 270 -10.63 -5.83 -21.15
N GLY A 271 -10.20 -6.37 -22.30
CA GLY A 271 -9.76 -7.75 -22.42
C GLY A 271 -8.57 -8.08 -21.51
N THR A 272 -7.56 -7.21 -21.47
CA THR A 272 -6.38 -7.34 -20.59
C THR A 272 -6.78 -7.28 -19.12
N ARG A 273 -7.62 -6.33 -18.70
CA ARG A 273 -8.11 -6.22 -17.30
C ARG A 273 -8.86 -7.47 -16.87
N VAL A 274 -9.77 -7.97 -17.71
CA VAL A 274 -10.52 -9.22 -17.42
C VAL A 274 -9.57 -10.41 -17.27
N PHE A 275 -8.56 -10.51 -18.14
CA PHE A 275 -7.55 -11.55 -18.06
C PHE A 275 -6.71 -11.45 -16.77
N GLU A 276 -6.15 -10.27 -16.50
CA GLU A 276 -5.35 -10.00 -15.31
C GLU A 276 -6.14 -10.27 -14.03
N ARG A 277 -7.40 -9.86 -13.97
CA ARG A 277 -8.27 -10.14 -12.82
C ARG A 277 -8.41 -11.62 -12.52
N LYS A 278 -8.54 -12.46 -13.56
CA LYS A 278 -8.69 -13.91 -13.41
C LYS A 278 -7.39 -14.56 -12.95
N ILE A 279 -6.24 -14.06 -13.42
CA ILE A 279 -4.95 -14.73 -13.23
C ILE A 279 -4.12 -14.17 -12.08
N LEU A 280 -4.32 -12.91 -11.71
CA LEU A 280 -3.60 -12.22 -10.64
C LEU A 280 -3.67 -12.97 -9.31
N PRO A 281 -4.84 -13.49 -8.87
CA PRO A 281 -4.89 -14.33 -7.69
C PRO A 281 -3.93 -15.50 -7.74
N GLU A 282 -3.85 -16.20 -8.88
CA GLU A 282 -2.95 -17.33 -9.01
C GLU A 282 -1.49 -16.91 -9.01
N LEU A 283 -1.16 -15.78 -9.64
CA LEU A 283 0.20 -15.24 -9.71
C LEU A 283 0.74 -14.89 -8.32
N VAL A 284 -0.08 -14.24 -7.49
CA VAL A 284 0.36 -13.65 -6.22
C VAL A 284 0.08 -14.56 -5.02
N ASN A 285 -0.81 -15.54 -5.13
CA ASN A 285 -1.13 -16.46 -4.03
C ASN A 285 0.11 -17.12 -3.38
N PRO A 286 1.14 -17.57 -4.14
CA PRO A 286 2.37 -18.09 -3.54
C PRO A 286 3.09 -17.08 -2.63
N MET A 287 3.16 -15.80 -3.01
CA MET A 287 3.78 -14.76 -2.16
C MET A 287 3.01 -14.57 -0.85
N VAL A 288 1.67 -14.58 -0.91
CA VAL A 288 0.84 -14.46 0.28
C VAL A 288 0.96 -15.68 1.19
N MET A 289 1.09 -16.86 0.60
CA MET A 289 1.34 -18.10 1.34
C MET A 289 2.63 -18.04 2.15
N GLU A 290 3.69 -17.45 1.59
CA GLU A 290 4.94 -17.20 2.32
C GLU A 290 4.75 -16.19 3.45
N MET A 291 3.98 -15.12 3.25
CA MET A 291 3.63 -14.17 4.33
C MET A 291 2.83 -14.86 5.46
N LEU A 292 1.89 -15.74 5.12
CA LEU A 292 1.15 -16.55 6.09
C LEU A 292 2.06 -17.54 6.82
N ALA A 293 3.05 -18.11 6.14
CA ALA A 293 4.05 -18.98 6.77
C ALA A 293 4.94 -18.23 7.74
N LEU A 294 5.45 -17.07 7.34
CA LEU A 294 6.27 -16.21 8.18
C LEU A 294 5.50 -15.76 9.44
N SER A 295 4.23 -15.36 9.31
CA SER A 295 3.42 -14.99 10.49
C SER A 295 3.18 -16.15 11.46
N ARG A 296 3.12 -17.40 10.99
CA ARG A 296 3.09 -18.57 11.89
C ARG A 296 4.40 -18.77 12.63
N GLU A 297 5.52 -18.66 11.93
CA GLU A 297 6.88 -18.72 12.52
C GLU A 297 7.02 -17.67 13.63
N LEU A 298 6.57 -16.44 13.35
CA LEU A 298 6.66 -15.30 14.26
C LEU A 298 5.56 -15.25 15.32
N LYS A 299 4.55 -16.12 15.22
CA LYS A 299 3.33 -16.13 16.05
C LYS A 299 2.61 -14.78 16.06
N CYS A 300 2.57 -14.10 14.92
CA CYS A 300 1.96 -12.78 14.81
C CYS A 300 0.61 -12.82 14.06
N PRO A 301 -0.31 -11.91 14.37
CA PRO A 301 -1.54 -11.75 13.61
C PRO A 301 -1.31 -11.27 12.18
N VAL A 302 -2.29 -11.58 11.33
CA VAL A 302 -2.36 -11.16 9.93
C VAL A 302 -3.69 -10.49 9.68
N ILE A 303 -3.69 -9.36 8.97
CA ILE A 303 -4.88 -8.73 8.41
C ILE A 303 -4.93 -9.08 6.92
N ASP A 304 -5.98 -9.76 6.50
CA ASP A 304 -6.17 -10.17 5.11
C ASP A 304 -7.13 -9.24 4.38
N LEU A 305 -6.56 -8.25 3.68
CA LEU A 305 -7.34 -7.32 2.89
C LEU A 305 -7.84 -7.94 1.59
N SER A 306 -7.16 -8.96 1.05
CA SER A 306 -7.60 -9.63 -0.19
C SER A 306 -8.96 -10.30 -0.05
N GLN A 307 -9.34 -10.72 1.16
CA GLN A 307 -10.67 -11.29 1.43
C GLN A 307 -11.62 -10.28 2.11
N THR A 308 -11.17 -9.04 2.30
CA THR A 308 -11.96 -7.95 2.89
C THR A 308 -12.48 -7.00 1.83
N LEU A 309 -11.61 -6.56 0.91
CA LEU A 309 -11.98 -5.64 -0.15
C LEU A 309 -12.54 -6.42 -1.34
N ASP A 310 -13.72 -6.02 -1.78
CA ASP A 310 -14.37 -6.57 -2.97
C ASP A 310 -13.91 -5.78 -4.20
N PRO A 311 -13.14 -6.37 -5.14
CA PRO A 311 -12.61 -5.69 -6.33
C PRO A 311 -13.69 -5.25 -7.31
N THR A 312 -14.95 -5.58 -7.08
CA THR A 312 -16.09 -5.14 -7.90
C THR A 312 -16.84 -3.94 -7.32
N CYS A 313 -16.45 -3.49 -6.12
CA CYS A 313 -17.10 -2.40 -5.41
C CYS A 313 -16.18 -1.18 -5.40
N GLU A 314 -16.46 -0.19 -6.26
CA GLU A 314 -15.67 1.04 -6.38
C GLU A 314 -15.56 1.79 -5.04
N GLU A 315 -16.59 1.76 -4.18
CA GLU A 315 -16.54 2.46 -2.89
C GLU A 315 -15.49 1.90 -1.93
N HIS A 316 -14.95 0.70 -2.17
CA HIS A 316 -13.82 0.17 -1.43
C HIS A 316 -12.48 0.78 -1.85
N TYR A 317 -12.42 1.56 -2.92
CA TYR A 317 -11.17 2.05 -3.47
C TYR A 317 -11.18 3.55 -3.79
N GLY A 318 -10.03 4.19 -3.52
CA GLY A 318 -9.76 5.61 -3.69
C GLY A 318 -10.91 6.57 -3.37
N THR A 319 -11.28 7.39 -4.35
CA THR A 319 -12.34 8.39 -4.27
C THR A 319 -13.75 7.83 -4.56
N GLY A 320 -13.88 6.51 -4.68
CA GLY A 320 -15.14 5.82 -4.95
C GLY A 320 -15.59 5.77 -6.42
N GLU A 321 -14.83 6.36 -7.35
CA GLU A 321 -15.11 6.30 -8.81
C GLU A 321 -13.82 6.52 -9.62
N ILE A 322 -13.49 5.60 -10.54
CA ILE A 322 -12.22 5.65 -11.29
C ILE A 322 -12.14 6.89 -12.18
N GLY A 323 -11.00 7.58 -12.16
CA GLY A 323 -10.81 8.85 -12.85
C GLY A 323 -11.37 10.06 -12.10
N ARG A 324 -12.12 9.85 -11.02
CA ARG A 324 -12.52 10.96 -10.15
C ARG A 324 -11.28 11.59 -9.53
N VAL A 325 -11.24 12.92 -9.64
CA VAL A 325 -10.14 13.75 -9.16
C VAL A 325 -10.43 14.19 -7.73
N ASN A 326 -9.48 14.02 -6.82
CA ASN A 326 -9.63 14.48 -5.44
C ASN A 326 -9.29 15.97 -5.27
N GLU A 327 -9.32 16.45 -4.01
CA GLU A 327 -9.01 17.85 -3.65
C GLU A 327 -7.56 18.27 -4.01
N LEU A 328 -6.67 17.30 -4.26
CA LEU A 328 -5.28 17.53 -4.67
C LEU A 328 -5.10 17.55 -6.21
N GLY A 329 -6.18 17.42 -6.98
CA GLY A 329 -6.08 17.36 -8.44
C GLY A 329 -5.60 16.01 -8.98
N VAL A 330 -5.69 14.95 -8.18
CA VAL A 330 -5.18 13.62 -8.52
C VAL A 330 -6.33 12.71 -8.97
N PRO A 331 -6.31 12.16 -10.20
CA PRO A 331 -7.26 11.14 -10.60
C PRO A 331 -6.95 9.80 -9.91
N TRP A 332 -7.96 9.14 -9.38
CA TRP A 332 -7.77 7.83 -8.75
C TRP A 332 -7.59 6.70 -9.77
N SER A 333 -6.64 5.80 -9.49
CA SER A 333 -6.18 4.76 -10.42
C SER A 333 -7.01 3.48 -10.42
N GLY A 334 -7.64 3.10 -9.31
CA GLY A 334 -8.16 1.72 -9.15
C GLY A 334 -7.45 0.92 -8.06
N ALA A 335 -6.25 1.31 -7.63
CA ALA A 335 -5.39 0.47 -6.83
C ALA A 335 -5.49 0.71 -5.32
N GLU A 336 -5.76 1.94 -4.87
CA GLU A 336 -5.57 2.35 -3.48
C GLU A 336 -6.86 2.25 -2.64
N PRO A 337 -6.80 2.11 -1.30
CA PRO A 337 -7.99 1.96 -0.47
C PRO A 337 -8.74 3.29 -0.31
N SER A 338 -10.07 3.24 -0.30
CA SER A 338 -10.92 4.42 -0.07
C SER A 338 -11.02 4.86 1.39
N ASP A 339 -11.78 5.94 1.62
CA ASP A 339 -12.23 6.38 2.96
C ASP A 339 -12.97 5.27 3.72
N VAL A 340 -13.73 4.42 3.01
CA VAL A 340 -14.46 3.28 3.58
C VAL A 340 -13.49 2.17 3.98
N SER A 341 -12.55 1.84 3.09
CA SER A 341 -11.55 0.80 3.36
C SER A 341 -10.53 1.20 4.43
N CYS A 342 -10.25 2.49 4.59
CA CYS A 342 -9.51 3.00 5.75
C CYS A 342 -10.20 2.60 7.05
N ASP A 343 -11.52 2.77 7.13
CA ASP A 343 -12.27 2.44 8.34
C ASP A 343 -12.30 0.93 8.57
N PHE A 344 -12.40 0.12 7.52
CA PHE A 344 -12.27 -1.34 7.61
C PHE A 344 -10.91 -1.74 8.17
N LEU A 345 -9.82 -1.21 7.61
CA LEU A 345 -8.48 -1.50 8.05
C LEU A 345 -8.23 -1.03 9.49
N ALA A 346 -8.69 0.19 9.85
CA ALA A 346 -8.61 0.71 11.22
C ALA A 346 -9.33 -0.20 12.24
N ARG A 347 -10.53 -0.70 11.89
CA ARG A 347 -11.28 -1.66 12.72
C ARG A 347 -10.56 -3.00 12.83
N LEU A 348 -9.98 -3.52 11.75
CA LEU A 348 -9.21 -4.78 11.75
C LEU A 348 -7.94 -4.66 12.61
N VAL A 349 -7.18 -3.57 12.47
CA VAL A 349 -6.00 -3.29 13.31
C VAL A 349 -6.40 -3.18 14.78
N THR A 350 -7.42 -2.38 15.09
CA THR A 350 -7.93 -2.22 16.47
C THR A 350 -8.36 -3.56 17.06
N HIS A 351 -9.00 -4.42 16.26
CA HIS A 351 -9.39 -5.75 16.69
C HIS A 351 -8.18 -6.65 16.97
N ALA A 352 -7.22 -6.74 16.05
CA ALA A 352 -6.00 -7.53 16.24
C ALA A 352 -5.24 -7.11 17.50
N VAL A 353 -5.06 -5.80 17.69
CA VAL A 353 -4.43 -5.21 18.89
C VAL A 353 -5.21 -5.56 20.16
N THR A 354 -6.55 -5.56 20.09
CA THR A 354 -7.41 -5.91 21.24
C THR A 354 -7.30 -7.39 21.61
N GLN A 355 -7.17 -8.28 20.63
CA GLN A 355 -7.02 -9.73 20.84
C GLN A 355 -5.61 -10.12 21.32
N GLY A 356 -4.61 -9.27 21.09
CA GLY A 356 -3.22 -9.55 21.44
C GLY A 356 -2.48 -10.33 20.35
N PRO A 357 -1.19 -10.67 20.59
CA PRO A 357 -0.29 -11.25 19.57
C PRO A 357 -0.61 -12.73 19.33
N LYS A 358 -1.78 -12.98 18.74
CA LYS A 358 -2.26 -14.30 18.38
C LYS A 358 -1.95 -14.58 16.91
N PRO A 359 -1.45 -15.79 16.55
CA PRO A 359 -1.32 -16.21 15.16
C PRO A 359 -2.69 -16.50 14.55
N ALA A 360 -3.42 -15.44 14.23
CA ALA A 360 -4.73 -15.48 13.61
C ALA A 360 -4.76 -14.60 12.36
N VAL A 361 -5.60 -14.99 11.41
CA VAL A 361 -5.91 -14.21 10.21
C VAL A 361 -7.25 -13.54 10.44
N TYR A 362 -7.22 -12.21 10.41
CA TYR A 362 -8.39 -11.35 10.53
C TYR A 362 -8.80 -10.85 9.16
N ARG A 363 -10.08 -11.03 8.83
CA ARG A 363 -10.67 -10.48 7.60
C ARG A 363 -12.04 -9.88 7.88
N GLY A 364 -12.37 -8.83 7.16
CA GLY A 364 -13.67 -8.18 7.22
C GLY A 364 -14.66 -8.81 6.26
N ARG A 365 -15.94 -8.75 6.60
CA ARG A 365 -17.05 -8.89 5.66
C ARG A 365 -17.83 -7.59 5.64
N PRO A 366 -17.46 -6.65 4.77
CA PRO A 366 -18.17 -5.39 4.68
C PRO A 366 -19.58 -5.62 4.13
N ARG A 367 -20.51 -4.78 4.57
CA ARG A 367 -21.89 -4.72 4.10
C ARG A 367 -22.35 -3.27 4.07
N GLN A 368 -22.97 -2.87 2.97
CA GLN A 368 -23.63 -1.58 2.88
C GLN A 368 -25.03 -1.71 3.50
N GLU A 369 -25.32 -0.87 4.50
CA GLU A 369 -26.62 -0.74 5.15
C GLU A 369 -27.16 0.68 4.93
N GLU A 370 -28.42 0.93 5.28
CA GLU A 370 -29.04 2.28 5.14
C GLU A 370 -28.25 3.40 5.84
N ARG A 371 -27.53 3.06 6.92
CA ARG A 371 -26.74 4.00 7.72
C ARG A 371 -25.27 4.09 7.28
N GLY A 372 -24.89 3.42 6.19
CA GLY A 372 -23.53 3.34 5.68
C GLY A 372 -22.91 1.95 5.85
N TRP A 373 -21.59 1.89 5.76
CA TRP A 373 -20.85 0.63 5.77
C TRP A 373 -20.70 0.05 7.18
N THR A 374 -21.04 -1.23 7.30
CA THR A 374 -20.76 -2.07 8.47
C THR A 374 -19.78 -3.16 8.09
N MET A 375 -19.11 -3.76 9.08
CA MET A 375 -18.16 -4.83 8.84
C MET A 375 -18.18 -5.83 9.99
N THR A 376 -18.39 -7.10 9.65
CA THR A 376 -18.21 -8.21 10.59
C THR A 376 -16.81 -8.77 10.46
N ILE A 377 -16.02 -8.75 11.53
CA ILE A 377 -14.67 -9.31 11.56
C ILE A 377 -14.78 -10.82 11.77
N ARG A 378 -14.07 -11.56 10.92
CA ARG A 378 -13.83 -13.00 11.08
C ARG A 378 -12.41 -13.22 11.51
N GLU A 379 -12.27 -14.11 12.48
CA GLU A 379 -10.98 -14.58 12.97
C GLU A 379 -10.85 -16.05 12.60
N GLU A 380 -9.73 -16.41 11.98
CA GLU A 380 -9.37 -17.80 11.70
C GLU A 380 -7.97 -18.07 12.23
N LYS A 381 -7.76 -19.28 12.74
CA LYS A 381 -6.43 -19.68 13.20
C LYS A 381 -5.51 -19.78 11.99
N ASN A 382 -4.35 -19.13 12.05
CA ASN A 382 -3.33 -19.28 11.02
C ASN A 382 -2.60 -20.61 11.25
N ASP A 383 -3.15 -21.70 10.75
CA ASP A 383 -2.51 -23.02 10.77
C ASP A 383 -2.23 -23.54 9.36
N TRP A 384 -1.58 -24.71 9.29
CA TRP A 384 -1.20 -25.32 8.02
C TRP A 384 -2.39 -25.72 7.16
N ILE A 385 -3.56 -25.98 7.77
CA ILE A 385 -4.80 -26.34 7.05
C ILE A 385 -5.30 -25.09 6.35
N PHE A 386 -5.43 -23.99 7.10
CA PHE A 386 -5.80 -22.70 6.55
C PHE A 386 -4.89 -22.29 5.39
N ALA A 387 -3.58 -22.47 5.54
CA ALA A 387 -2.62 -22.17 4.49
C ALA A 387 -2.92 -22.94 3.19
N LYS A 388 -3.07 -24.28 3.24
CA LYS A 388 -3.32 -25.08 2.04
C LYS A 388 -4.61 -24.69 1.30
N ASP A 389 -5.62 -24.30 2.07
CA ASP A 389 -6.93 -23.91 1.54
C ASP A 389 -7.03 -22.41 1.20
N TYR A 390 -5.98 -21.63 1.48
CA TYR A 390 -5.96 -20.19 1.26
C TYR A 390 -6.03 -19.85 -0.23
N ARG A 391 -6.83 -18.82 -0.57
CA ARG A 391 -6.92 -18.26 -1.91
C ARG A 391 -6.95 -16.74 -1.80
N PHE A 392 -6.00 -16.08 -2.44
CA PHE A 392 -5.98 -14.62 -2.58
C PHE A 392 -7.21 -14.13 -3.34
N GLY A 393 -7.87 -13.07 -2.86
CA GLY A 393 -9.04 -12.46 -3.54
C GLY A 393 -10.31 -13.33 -3.59
N GLY A 394 -10.20 -14.62 -3.23
CA GLY A 394 -11.26 -15.59 -3.39
C GLY A 394 -12.24 -15.60 -2.22
N LYS A 395 -13.53 -15.80 -2.52
CA LYS A 395 -14.43 -16.37 -1.52
C LYS A 395 -13.92 -17.78 -1.21
N PRO A 396 -13.78 -18.18 0.08
CA PRO A 396 -13.37 -19.54 0.43
C PRO A 396 -14.22 -20.50 -0.38
N ALA A 397 -13.60 -21.44 -1.10
CA ALA A 397 -14.34 -22.44 -1.84
C ALA A 397 -15.35 -23.04 -0.87
N MET A 398 -16.65 -22.88 -1.12
CA MET A 398 -17.63 -23.65 -0.38
C MET A 398 -17.18 -25.08 -0.54
N ARG A 399 -16.77 -25.74 0.55
CA ARG A 399 -16.41 -27.16 0.56
C ARG A 399 -17.54 -27.87 -0.18
N LYS A 400 -17.34 -28.15 -1.47
CA LYS A 400 -18.25 -29.00 -2.22
C LYS A 400 -18.21 -30.29 -1.42
N LYS A 401 -19.35 -30.64 -0.81
CA LYS A 401 -19.49 -31.90 -0.07
C LYS A 401 -18.83 -32.96 -0.95
N GLN A 402 -17.77 -33.57 -0.44
CA GLN A 402 -17.05 -34.67 -1.06
C GLN A 402 -18.09 -35.76 -1.32
N GLY A 403 -18.65 -35.74 -2.52
CA GLY A 403 -19.39 -36.81 -3.14
C GLY A 403 -18.53 -37.25 -4.31
N ASP A 404 -18.22 -38.54 -4.32
CA ASP A 404 -17.25 -39.22 -5.17
C ASP A 404 -17.25 -38.78 -6.64
N GLY A 405 -16.04 -38.72 -7.21
CA GLY A 405 -15.84 -38.85 -8.66
C GLY A 405 -14.91 -37.83 -9.28
N GLY A 406 -13.60 -38.05 -9.15
CA GLY A 406 -12.56 -37.44 -9.98
C GLY A 406 -12.34 -35.95 -9.74
N ALA A 407 -11.07 -35.52 -9.58
CA ALA A 407 -10.75 -34.11 -9.69
C ALA A 407 -11.19 -33.62 -11.08
N PRO A 408 -12.20 -32.73 -11.21
CA PRO A 408 -12.52 -32.16 -12.51
C PRO A 408 -11.30 -31.34 -12.96
N PRO A 409 -11.01 -31.29 -14.28
CA PRO A 409 -9.92 -30.47 -14.80
C PRO A 409 -10.04 -29.05 -14.26
N MET A 410 -8.90 -28.48 -13.90
CA MET A 410 -8.77 -27.25 -13.11
C MET A 410 -9.52 -26.06 -13.71
N PHE A 411 -9.84 -26.10 -15.01
CA PHE A 411 -10.75 -25.17 -15.67
C PHE A 411 -11.49 -25.88 -16.81
N LYS A 412 -12.82 -26.02 -16.74
CA LYS A 412 -13.64 -26.18 -17.95
C LYS A 412 -13.97 -24.78 -18.47
N LEU A 413 -12.99 -24.15 -19.09
CA LEU A 413 -13.22 -22.90 -19.83
C LEU A 413 -14.08 -23.23 -21.06
N GLY A 414 -15.13 -22.45 -21.29
CA GLY A 414 -15.84 -22.52 -22.57
C GLY A 414 -14.88 -22.16 -23.71
N ALA A 415 -15.19 -22.55 -24.94
CA ALA A 415 -14.33 -22.25 -26.09
C ALA A 415 -14.00 -20.75 -26.20
N LEU A 416 -14.97 -19.88 -25.87
CA LEU A 416 -14.78 -18.43 -25.83
C LEU A 416 -13.80 -18.00 -24.73
N ASP A 417 -13.94 -18.53 -23.51
CA ASP A 417 -13.04 -18.20 -22.41
C ASP A 417 -11.61 -18.70 -22.68
N SER A 418 -11.45 -19.90 -23.27
CA SER A 418 -10.14 -20.43 -23.68
C SER A 418 -9.50 -19.59 -24.77
N PHE A 419 -10.28 -19.10 -25.75
CA PHE A 419 -9.81 -18.18 -26.77
C PHE A 419 -9.37 -16.85 -26.18
N LEU A 420 -10.19 -16.24 -25.32
CA LEU A 420 -9.86 -14.99 -24.63
C LEU A 420 -8.64 -15.14 -23.72
N LEU A 421 -8.49 -16.29 -23.05
CA LEU A 421 -7.30 -16.61 -22.26
C LEU A 421 -6.06 -16.70 -23.16
N GLY A 422 -6.14 -17.43 -24.27
CA GLY A 422 -5.03 -17.56 -25.23
C GLY A 422 -4.63 -16.22 -25.85
N ALA A 423 -5.61 -15.43 -26.31
CA ALA A 423 -5.37 -14.09 -26.83
C ALA A 423 -4.78 -13.16 -25.77
N GLY A 424 -5.32 -13.19 -24.54
CA GLY A 424 -4.81 -12.43 -23.40
C GLY A 424 -3.36 -12.77 -23.08
N VAL A 425 -3.00 -14.06 -22.98
CA VAL A 425 -1.61 -14.51 -22.78
C VAL A 425 -0.70 -14.01 -23.91
N VAL A 426 -1.11 -14.15 -25.16
CA VAL A 426 -0.31 -13.68 -26.31
C VAL A 426 -0.10 -12.17 -26.27
N ILE A 427 -1.16 -11.38 -26.01
CA ILE A 427 -1.05 -9.93 -25.86
C ILE A 427 -0.09 -9.59 -24.72
N LEU A 428 -0.28 -10.21 -23.56
CA LEU A 428 0.48 -9.95 -22.34
C LEU A 428 1.97 -10.28 -22.52
N VAL A 429 2.29 -11.43 -23.11
CA VAL A 429 3.67 -11.82 -23.44
C VAL A 429 4.27 -10.86 -24.46
N ASN A 430 3.51 -10.45 -25.48
CA ASN A 430 3.97 -9.49 -26.48
C ASN A 430 4.24 -8.10 -25.89
N VAL A 431 3.38 -7.59 -25.01
CA VAL A 431 3.58 -6.33 -24.29
C VAL A 431 4.85 -6.39 -23.45
N VAL A 432 5.07 -7.50 -22.72
CA VAL A 432 6.28 -7.69 -21.92
C VAL A 432 7.53 -7.78 -22.80
N LEU A 433 7.49 -8.50 -23.92
CA LEU A 433 8.61 -8.58 -24.85
C LEU A 433 8.96 -7.20 -25.42
N ILE A 434 7.97 -6.44 -25.88
CA ILE A 434 8.18 -5.07 -26.37
C ILE A 434 8.80 -4.19 -25.27
N ALA A 435 8.26 -4.24 -24.04
CA ALA A 435 8.78 -3.48 -22.91
C ALA A 435 10.24 -3.84 -22.56
N GLN A 436 10.66 -5.06 -22.85
CA GLN A 436 12.05 -5.53 -22.68
C GLN A 436 12.94 -5.24 -23.89
N GLY A 437 12.43 -4.58 -24.94
CA GLY A 437 13.16 -4.34 -26.20
C GLY A 437 13.29 -5.58 -27.09
N ASN A 438 12.54 -6.64 -26.81
CA ASN A 438 12.49 -7.86 -27.60
C ASN A 438 11.38 -7.80 -28.66
N SER A 439 11.55 -8.56 -29.73
CA SER A 439 10.49 -8.72 -30.74
C SER A 439 9.30 -9.51 -30.16
N PRO A 440 8.06 -9.06 -30.40
CA PRO A 440 6.87 -9.82 -30.01
C PRO A 440 6.82 -11.21 -30.69
N LEU A 441 6.33 -12.22 -29.96
CA LEU A 441 5.95 -13.53 -30.51
C LEU A 441 4.93 -13.37 -31.63
N GLY A 442 5.29 -13.86 -32.82
CA GLY A 442 4.45 -13.77 -34.03
C GLY A 442 4.47 -12.40 -34.71
N PHE A 443 5.33 -11.48 -34.26
CA PHE A 443 5.62 -10.23 -34.97
C PHE A 443 7.04 -10.31 -35.54
N ASP A 444 7.13 -10.62 -36.82
CA ASP A 444 8.38 -10.39 -37.55
C ASP A 444 8.45 -8.89 -37.86
N ARG A 445 9.29 -8.19 -37.10
CA ARG A 445 9.58 -6.77 -37.31
C ARG A 445 9.95 -6.49 -38.76
N THR A 446 10.70 -7.39 -39.39
CA THR A 446 11.10 -7.31 -40.80
C THR A 446 9.89 -7.39 -41.71
N GLU A 447 8.97 -8.33 -41.45
CA GLU A 447 7.73 -8.46 -42.22
C GLU A 447 6.83 -7.23 -42.05
N PHE A 448 6.74 -6.67 -40.84
CA PHE A 448 5.96 -5.46 -40.57
C PHE A 448 6.58 -4.22 -41.23
N GLU A 449 7.90 -4.03 -41.10
CA GLU A 449 8.63 -2.95 -41.77
C GLU A 449 8.52 -3.08 -43.30
N GLN A 450 8.61 -4.29 -43.85
CA GLN A 450 8.35 -4.54 -45.28
C GLN A 450 6.91 -4.20 -45.69
N ARG A 451 5.91 -4.54 -44.86
CA ARG A 451 4.50 -4.18 -45.12
C ARG A 451 4.28 -2.66 -45.06
N LEU A 452 4.95 -1.96 -44.15
CA LEU A 452 4.93 -0.50 -44.07
C LEU A 452 5.58 0.14 -45.30
N GLU A 453 6.72 -0.39 -45.76
CA GLU A 453 7.37 0.07 -46.99
C GLU A 453 6.51 -0.16 -48.23
N VAL A 454 5.84 -1.32 -48.34
CA VAL A 454 4.88 -1.61 -49.42
C VAL A 454 3.69 -0.63 -49.39
N GLN A 455 3.32 -0.14 -48.21
CA GLN A 455 2.27 0.87 -48.02
C GLN A 455 2.78 2.32 -48.15
N GLY A 456 4.06 2.53 -48.48
CA GLY A 456 4.67 3.84 -48.71
C GLY A 456 5.15 4.56 -47.44
N PHE A 457 5.12 3.91 -46.29
CA PHE A 457 5.67 4.44 -45.05
C PHE A 457 7.15 4.07 -44.92
N LYS A 458 8.05 5.05 -45.07
CA LYS A 458 9.47 4.85 -44.77
C LYS A 458 9.71 5.05 -43.27
N ALA A 459 10.11 3.99 -42.57
CA ALA A 459 10.67 4.12 -41.23
C ALA A 459 11.97 4.92 -41.31
N LYS A 460 12.05 6.06 -40.61
CA LYS A 460 13.34 6.73 -40.41
C LYS A 460 14.12 5.89 -39.40
N SER A 461 15.12 5.16 -39.87
CA SER A 461 16.11 4.52 -39.02
C SER A 461 16.93 5.60 -38.29
N GLY A 462 16.84 5.60 -36.97
CA GLY A 462 17.74 6.29 -36.05
C GLY A 462 18.51 5.25 -35.24
#